data_AF-A0A068SKY8-F1
#
_entry.id   AF-A0A068SKY8-F1
#
_cell.length_a   1.000
_cell.length_b   1.000
_cell.length_c   1.000
_cell.angle_alpha   90.00
_cell.angle_beta   90.00
_cell.angle_gamma   90.00
#
_symmetry.space_group_name_H-M   'P 1'
#
loop_
_entity.id
_entity.type
_entity.pdbx_description
1 polymer ?
#
loop_
_entity_poly.entity_id
_entity_poly.type
_entity_poly.pdbx_seq_one_letter_code
_entity_poly.pdbx_strand_id
1 'polypeptide(L)' 'MSQKVYFVIDTTTNFIINVTVGRGDRPGFDYVERTAGNAGYSIGWSYTDGVFTDTRAAYNTAGRPINPYVRSVARPA' A
#
# COMPACT_ATOMS: atom_id res chain seq x y z
N MET A 1 7.13 -22.61 -7.69
CA MET A 1 7.28 -21.21 -8.14
C MET A 1 7.16 -20.32 -6.93
N SER A 2 8.17 -19.50 -6.62
CA SER A 2 8.06 -18.52 -5.53
C SER A 2 7.09 -17.43 -5.95
N GLN A 3 5.99 -17.24 -5.21
CA GLN A 3 5.06 -16.16 -5.50
C GLN A 3 5.69 -14.82 -5.11
N LYS A 4 5.66 -13.85 -6.03
CA LYS A 4 6.19 -12.50 -5.80
C LYS A 4 5.19 -11.69 -4.97
N VAL A 5 5.72 -10.88 -4.05
CA VAL A 5 4.93 -9.99 -3.20
C VAL A 5 5.06 -8.56 -3.73
N TYR A 6 3.98 -7.79 -3.69
CA TYR A 6 3.93 -6.42 -4.18
C TYR A 6 3.32 -5.48 -3.14
N PHE A 7 3.87 -4.28 -3.04
CA PHE A 7 3.20 -3.14 -2.44
C PHE A 7 2.16 -2.60 -3.41
N VAL A 8 0.94 -2.37 -2.92
CA VAL A 8 -0.12 -1.68 -3.65
C VAL A 8 -0.10 -0.22 -3.21
N ILE A 9 0.15 0.67 -4.15
CA ILE A 9 0.30 2.11 -3.93
C ILE A 9 -0.87 2.82 -4.58
N ASP A 10 -1.56 3.68 -3.85
CA ASP A 10 -2.60 4.54 -4.39
C ASP A 10 -1.95 5.68 -5.18
N THR A 11 -2.26 5.83 -6.47
CA THR A 11 -1.59 6.82 -7.33
C THR A 11 -2.02 8.27 -7.05
N THR A 12 -3.11 8.47 -6.30
CA THR A 12 -3.60 9.81 -5.92
C THR A 12 -2.86 10.33 -4.70
N THR A 13 -2.58 9.43 -3.74
CA THR A 13 -1.99 9.78 -2.44
C THR A 13 -0.54 9.32 -2.30
N ASN A 14 -0.05 8.49 -3.22
CA ASN A 14 1.24 7.82 -3.20
C ASN A 14 1.47 6.91 -1.97
N PHE A 15 0.45 6.59 -1.18
CA PHE A 15 0.60 5.71 -0.03
C PHE A 15 0.57 4.24 -0.40
N ILE A 16 1.40 3.44 0.25
CA ILE A 16 1.22 1.99 0.34
C ILE A 16 -0.06 1.74 1.12
N ILE A 17 -1.08 1.19 0.47
CA ILE A 17 -2.37 0.90 1.07
C ILE A 17 -2.56 -0.60 1.35
N ASN A 18 -1.77 -1.46 0.70
CA ASN A 18 -1.84 -2.91 0.88
C ASN A 18 -0.53 -3.61 0.49
N VAL A 19 -0.38 -4.87 0.90
CA VAL A 19 0.66 -5.79 0.44
C VAL A 19 -0.04 -7.04 -0.10
N THR A 20 0.20 -7.37 -1.37
CA THR A 20 -0.47 -8.47 -2.05
C THR A 20 0.53 -9.48 -2.62
N VAL A 21 0.09 -10.71 -2.77
CA VAL A 21 0.84 -11.74 -3.48
C VAL A 21 0.35 -11.78 -4.94
N GLY A 22 1.27 -11.66 -5.89
CA GLY A 22 0.98 -11.46 -7.31
C GLY A 22 0.65 -10.00 -7.65
N ARG A 23 0.95 -9.60 -8.90
CA ARG A 23 0.64 -8.26 -9.40
C ARG A 23 -0.84 -8.20 -9.79
N GLY A 24 -1.58 -7.28 -9.19
CA GLY A 24 -2.85 -6.83 -9.76
C GLY A 24 -2.56 -5.82 -10.86
N ASP A 25 -3.38 -5.77 -11.90
CA ASP A 25 -3.36 -4.65 -12.84
C ASP A 25 -4.69 -3.93 -12.68
N ARG A 26 -4.66 -2.78 -12.00
CA ARG A 26 -5.85 -2.03 -11.63
C ARG A 26 -5.59 -0.54 -11.80
N PRO A 27 -6.45 0.18 -12.54
CA PRO A 27 -6.36 1.63 -12.63
C PRO A 27 -6.39 2.29 -11.25
N GLY A 28 -5.57 3.33 -11.07
CA GLY A 28 -5.45 4.07 -9.80
C GLY A 28 -4.52 3.41 -8.78
N PHE A 29 -3.89 2.28 -9.10
CA PHE A 29 -2.93 1.62 -8.23
C PHE A 29 -1.64 1.25 -8.96
N ASP A 30 -0.52 1.57 -8.31
CA ASP A 30 0.79 1.09 -8.69
C ASP A 30 1.18 -0.15 -7.88
N TYR A 31 1.96 -1.03 -8.51
CA TYR A 31 2.40 -2.29 -7.93
C TYR A 31 3.92 -2.37 -7.95
N VAL A 32 4.54 -2.20 -6.78
CA VAL A 32 6.00 -2.23 -6.62
C VAL A 32 6.40 -3.55 -5.99
N GLU A 33 7.33 -4.28 -6.62
CA GLU A 33 7.79 -5.56 -6.09
C GLU A 33 8.48 -5.38 -4.73
N ARG A 34 8.05 -6.20 -3.77
CA ARG A 34 8.70 -6.31 -2.47
C ARG A 34 9.89 -7.26 -2.60
N THR A 35 11.08 -6.71 -2.40
CA THR A 35 12.37 -7.38 -2.42
C THR A 35 12.96 -7.42 -1.00
N ALA A 36 14.09 -8.11 -0.83
CA ALA A 36 14.80 -8.11 0.45
C ALA A 36 15.24 -6.69 0.88
N GLY A 37 15.57 -5.80 -0.08
CA GLY A 37 16.06 -4.45 0.20
C GLY A 37 14.99 -3.45 0.62
N ASN A 38 13.71 -3.76 0.40
CA ASN A 38 12.59 -2.88 0.73
C ASN A 38 11.56 -3.57 1.66
N ALA A 39 11.92 -4.73 2.23
CA ALA A 39 11.04 -5.56 3.04
C ALA A 39 10.57 -4.89 4.35
N GLY A 40 11.27 -3.85 4.82
CA GLY A 40 10.93 -3.09 6.02
C GLY A 40 9.81 -2.06 5.84
N TYR A 41 9.45 -1.71 4.60
CA TYR A 41 8.35 -0.79 4.33
C TYR A 41 7.00 -1.48 4.49
N SER A 42 5.99 -0.72 4.87
CA SER A 42 4.67 -1.24 5.21
C SER A 42 3.57 -0.22 4.88
N ILE A 43 2.32 -0.60 5.11
CA ILE A 43 1.16 0.26 4.88
C ILE A 43 1.35 1.61 5.57
N GLY A 44 1.01 2.69 4.86
CA GLY A 44 1.14 4.08 5.30
C GLY A 44 2.48 4.74 5.03
N TRP A 45 3.47 4.01 4.50
CA TRP A 45 4.61 4.64 3.83
C TRP A 45 4.16 5.21 2.48
N SER A 46 4.86 6.23 1.98
CA SER A 46 4.63 6.75 0.62
C SER A 46 5.75 6.32 -0.31
N TYR A 47 5.41 6.12 -1.58
CA TYR A 47 6.33 5.80 -2.64
C TYR A 47 6.18 6.80 -3.79
N THR A 48 7.20 7.61 -4.00
CA THR A 48 7.25 8.65 -5.05
C THR A 48 8.61 8.59 -5.72
N ASP A 49 8.64 8.59 -7.05
CA ASP A 49 9.87 8.61 -7.86
C ASP A 49 10.94 7.57 -7.46
N GLY A 50 10.51 6.38 -7.05
CA GLY A 50 11.43 5.30 -6.64
C GLY A 50 11.81 5.30 -5.16
N VAL A 51 11.36 6.27 -4.38
CA VAL A 51 11.79 6.47 -2.99
C VAL A 51 10.65 6.20 -2.01
N PHE A 52 10.94 5.38 -0.99
CA PHE A 52 10.04 5.16 0.13
C PHE A 52 10.29 6.20 1.24
N THR A 53 9.24 6.89 1.66
CA THR A 53 9.29 7.87 2.75
C THR A 53 8.33 7.46 3.86
N ASP A 54 8.78 7.57 5.12
CA ASP A 54 7.92 7.29 6.27
C ASP A 54 6.89 8.41 6.46
N THR A 55 5.68 8.16 5.98
CA THR A 55 4.55 9.09 6.04
C THR A 55 3.40 8.51 6.86
N ARG A 56 3.69 7.51 7.72
CA ARG A 56 2.66 6.80 8.50
C ARG A 56 1.86 7.73 9.42
N ALA A 57 2.48 8.79 9.94
CA ALA A 57 1.77 9.80 10.71
C ALA A 57 0.71 10.53 9.87
N ALA A 58 1.07 10.97 8.66
CA ALA A 58 0.15 11.62 7.73
C ALA A 58 -0.95 10.66 7.26
N TYR A 59 -0.60 9.40 6.98
CA TYR A 59 -1.55 8.34 6.61
C TYR A 59 -2.62 8.10 7.68
N ASN A 60 -2.26 8.15 8.96
CA ASN A 60 -3.23 8.00 10.06
C ASN A 60 -4.12 9.24 10.20
N THR A 61 -3.57 10.44 10.02
CA THR A 61 -4.33 11.71 10.12
C THR A 61 -5.28 11.92 8.94
N ALA A 62 -4.91 11.46 7.74
CA ALA A 62 -5.73 11.58 6.53
C ALA A 62 -7.05 10.78 6.59
N GLY A 63 -7.22 9.93 7.62
CA GLY A 63 -8.24 8.89 7.63
C GLY A 63 -7.84 7.84 6.61
N ARG A 64 -7.34 6.69 7.06
CA ARG A 64 -6.82 5.60 6.20
C ARG A 64 -7.67 5.54 4.92
N PRO A 65 -7.11 5.75 3.72
CA PRO A 65 -7.89 5.73 2.49
C PRO A 65 -8.72 4.45 2.53
N ILE A 66 -10.04 4.64 2.63
CA ILE A 66 -10.98 3.54 2.74
C ILE A 66 -10.82 2.85 1.41
N ASN A 67 -10.07 1.74 1.37
CA ASN A 67 -10.05 0.94 0.18
C ASN A 67 -11.50 0.45 0.03
N PRO A 68 -12.29 0.91 -0.96
CA PRO A 68 -13.68 0.51 -1.08
C PRO A 68 -13.83 -1.00 -1.31
N TYR A 69 -12.71 -1.68 -1.60
CA TYR A 69 -12.61 -3.12 -1.78
C TYR A 69 -12.08 -3.88 -0.56
N VAL A 70 -11.59 -3.21 0.49
CA VAL A 70 -11.32 -3.82 1.78
C VAL A 70 -12.52 -3.49 2.65
N ARG A 71 -13.48 -4.42 2.70
CA ARG A 71 -14.67 -4.31 3.54
C ARG A 71 -14.22 -3.89 4.94
N SER A 72 -14.53 -2.66 5.32
CA SER A 72 -14.34 -2.20 6.68
C SER A 72 -15.12 -3.17 7.55
N VAL A 73 -14.44 -4.07 8.26
CA VAL A 73 -15.03 -4.78 9.38
C VAL A 73 -15.20 -3.74 10.47
N ALA A 74 -16.21 -2.89 10.32
CA ALA A 74 -16.74 -2.10 11.39
C ALA A 74 -17.09 -3.09 12.49
N ARG A 75 -16.34 -3.04 13.60
CA ARG A 75 -16.73 -3.77 14.81
C ARG A 75 -18.06 -3.17 15.27
N PRO A 76 -19.14 -3.96 15.38
CA PRO A 76 -20.34 -3.47 16.04
C PRO A 76 -20.01 -3.20 17.52
N ALA A 77 -20.66 -2.15 18.04
CA ALA A 77 -20.57 -1.71 19.43
C ALA A 77 -21.10 -2.76 20.42
#